data_AF-A0A257M1J5-F1
#
_entry.id   AF-A0A257M1J5-F1
#
_cell.length_a   1.000
_cell.length_b   1.000
_cell.length_c   1.000
_cell.angle_alpha   90.00
_cell.angle_beta   90.00
_cell.angle_gamma   90.00
#
_symmetry.space_group_name_H-M   'P 1'
#
loop_
_entity.id
_entity.type
_entity.pdbx_description
1 polymer ?
#
loop_
_entity_poly.entity_id
_entity_poly.type
_entity_poly.pdbx_seq_one_letter_code
_entity_poly.pdbx_strand_id
1 'polypeptide(L)'
;MTASSRIPWLLPLLFALLILGLGGLGGVAFGAGGQGWYQTLQRPPGTPPPWVFGPVWSVLYAMMGVSLGLLVRDRKRVGSRLAITLFIFQLVLNLAWTPLFFGAHRTGLAL
;
A
#
# COMPACT_ATOMS: atom_id res chain seq x y z
N MET A 1 21.46 13.15 -27.38
CA MET A 1 20.75 11.89 -27.68
C MET A 1 21.59 10.73 -27.14
N THR A 2 21.44 10.37 -25.88
CA THR A 2 22.23 9.28 -25.28
C THR A 2 21.32 8.12 -24.92
N ALA A 3 21.58 7.01 -25.61
CA ALA A 3 21.35 5.63 -25.26
C ALA A 3 19.96 5.27 -24.70
N SER A 4 19.18 4.62 -25.56
CA SER A 4 18.14 3.65 -25.22
C SER A 4 18.55 2.80 -24.00
N SER A 5 18.12 3.19 -22.81
CA SER A 5 18.27 2.39 -21.60
C SER A 5 17.25 1.26 -21.68
N ARG A 6 17.71 0.05 -22.05
CA ARG A 6 16.93 -1.17 -21.82
C ARG A 6 16.66 -1.24 -20.31
N ILE A 7 15.43 -0.90 -19.93
CA ILE A 7 15.05 -0.60 -18.55
C ILE A 7 15.18 -1.88 -17.69
N PRO A 8 16.03 -1.93 -16.64
CA PRO A 8 16.01 -3.06 -15.73
C PRO A 8 14.80 -2.90 -14.79
N TRP A 9 13.70 -3.56 -15.13
CA TRP A 9 12.45 -3.62 -14.35
C TRP A 9 12.60 -4.27 -12.96
N LEU A 10 13.80 -4.74 -12.63
CA LEU A 10 14.12 -5.40 -11.36
C LEU A 10 13.81 -4.51 -10.15
N LEU A 11 14.14 -3.22 -10.19
CA LEU A 11 13.89 -2.30 -9.07
C LEU A 11 12.38 -2.06 -8.82
N PRO A 12 11.57 -1.64 -9.81
CA PRO A 12 10.12 -1.56 -9.67
C PRO A 12 9.47 -2.87 -9.22
N LEU A 13 9.89 -4.01 -9.78
CA LEU A 13 9.35 -5.32 -9.39
C LEU A 13 9.70 -5.67 -7.94
N LEU A 14 10.95 -5.41 -7.50
CA LEU A 14 11.36 -5.63 -6.12
C LEU A 14 10.52 -4.81 -5.14
N PHE A 15 10.33 -3.51 -5.42
CA PHE A 15 9.50 -2.66 -4.57
C PHE A 15 8.03 -3.05 -4.61
N ALA A 16 7.49 -3.45 -5.76
CA ALA A 16 6.12 -3.99 -5.87
C ALA A 16 5.94 -5.21 -4.97
N LEU A 17 6.83 -6.20 -5.06
CA LEU A 17 6.79 -7.39 -4.22
C LEU A 17 6.94 -7.07 -2.73
N LEU A 18 7.86 -6.16 -2.38
CA LEU A 18 8.06 -5.73 -1.00
C LEU A 18 6.80 -5.09 -0.41
N ILE A 19 6.22 -4.11 -1.10
CA ILE A 19 5.04 -3.39 -0.61
C ILE A 19 3.81 -4.30 -0.58
N LEU A 20 3.63 -5.15 -1.59
CA LEU A 20 2.62 -6.21 -1.58
C LEU A 20 2.77 -7.14 -0.36
N GLY A 21 4.00 -7.58 -0.08
CA GLY A 21 4.29 -8.43 1.07
C GLY A 21 3.97 -7.77 2.40
N LEU A 22 4.41 -6.52 2.59
CA LEU A 22 4.15 -5.76 3.82
C LEU A 22 2.65 -5.53 4.04
N GLY A 23 1.94 -5.10 2.99
CA GLY A 23 0.50 -4.87 3.05
C GLY A 23 -0.30 -6.16 3.26
N GLY A 24 0.08 -7.24 2.58
CA GLY A 24 -0.53 -8.56 2.71
C GLY A 24 -0.32 -9.17 4.10
N LEU A 25 0.89 -9.07 4.66
CA LEU A 25 1.19 -9.49 6.02
C LEU A 25 0.36 -8.72 7.05
N GLY A 26 0.23 -7.41 6.89
CA GLY A 26 -0.67 -6.61 7.73
C GLY A 26 -2.12 -7.08 7.63
N GLY A 27 -2.60 -7.36 6.41
CA GLY A 27 -3.96 -7.85 6.20
C GLY A 27 -4.23 -9.19 6.88
N VAL A 28 -3.31 -10.16 6.75
CA VAL A 28 -3.41 -11.48 7.39
C VAL A 28 -3.28 -11.39 8.91
N ALA A 29 -2.31 -10.62 9.42
CA ALA A 29 -2.03 -10.52 10.86
C ALA A 29 -3.18 -9.88 11.64
N PHE A 30 -3.91 -8.93 11.04
CA PHE A 30 -4.97 -8.19 11.71
C PHE A 30 -6.38 -8.54 11.21
N GLY A 31 -6.55 -9.53 10.33
CA GLY A 31 -7.86 -9.96 9.84
C GLY A 31 -8.57 -8.93 8.94
N ALA A 32 -7.80 -8.08 8.26
CA ALA A 32 -8.34 -7.16 7.27
C ALA A 32 -8.90 -7.96 6.08
N GLY A 33 -10.20 -7.88 5.84
CA GLY A 33 -10.92 -8.85 5.00
C GLY A 33 -12.17 -9.42 5.67
N GLY A 34 -12.49 -8.92 6.86
CA GLY A 34 -13.81 -9.01 7.44
C GLY A 34 -14.09 -10.35 8.11
N GLN A 35 -13.13 -10.89 8.84
CA GLN A 35 -13.41 -11.87 9.90
C GLN A 35 -13.37 -11.20 11.28
N GLY A 36 -14.05 -11.78 12.27
CA GLY A 36 -14.03 -11.28 13.65
C GLY A 36 -14.80 -9.98 13.86
N TRP A 37 -14.19 -9.03 14.58
CA TRP A 37 -14.82 -7.78 15.03
C TRP A 37 -15.46 -6.95 13.89
N TYR A 38 -14.85 -6.91 12.70
CA TYR A 38 -15.42 -6.14 11.59
C TYR A 38 -16.77 -6.69 11.08
N GLN A 39 -17.11 -7.96 11.37
CA GLN A 39 -18.45 -8.51 11.06
C GLN A 39 -19.53 -8.10 12.05
N THR A 40 -19.17 -7.70 13.28
CA THR A 40 -20.13 -7.32 14.30
C THR A 40 -20.58 -5.87 14.17
N LEU A 41 -19.88 -5.07 13.36
CA LEU A 41 -20.21 -3.67 13.10
C LEU A 41 -21.43 -3.55 12.17
N GLN A 42 -22.34 -2.64 12.51
CA GLN A 42 -23.40 -2.23 11.59
C GLN A 42 -22.79 -1.44 10.43
N ARG A 43 -22.94 -1.98 9.22
CA ARG A 43 -22.38 -1.39 8.01
C ARG A 43 -23.44 -0.56 7.29
N PRO A 44 -23.11 0.66 6.83
CA PRO A 44 -24.03 1.43 6.01
C PRO A 44 -24.31 0.71 4.67
N PRO A 45 -25.50 0.95 4.07
CA PRO A 45 -25.83 0.41 2.75
C PRO A 45 -24.81 0.90 1.72
N GLY A 46 -24.26 -0.02 0.93
CA GLY A 46 -23.21 0.26 -0.07
C GLY A 46 -21.79 -0.19 0.31
N THR A 47 -21.60 -0.77 1.49
CA THR A 47 -20.28 -1.33 1.86
C THR A 47 -19.96 -2.57 1.00
N PRO A 48 -18.82 -2.60 0.28
CA PRO A 48 -18.47 -3.71 -0.58
C PRO A 48 -18.25 -5.01 0.23
N PRO A 49 -18.47 -6.18 -0.40
CA PRO A 49 -18.20 -7.47 0.24
C PRO A 49 -16.75 -7.59 0.74
N PRO A 50 -16.48 -8.28 1.86
CA PRO A 50 -15.13 -8.34 2.44
C PRO A 50 -14.06 -8.95 1.53
N TRP A 51 -14.45 -9.85 0.61
CA TRP A 51 -13.52 -10.44 -0.35
C TRP A 51 -12.94 -9.44 -1.34
N VAL A 52 -13.60 -8.29 -1.57
CA VAL A 52 -13.15 -7.24 -2.50
C VAL A 52 -11.90 -6.53 -1.99
N PHE A 53 -11.69 -6.50 -0.66
CA PHE A 53 -10.53 -5.84 -0.05
C PHE A 53 -9.21 -6.43 -0.56
N GLY A 54 -9.09 -7.75 -0.63
CA GLY A 54 -7.85 -8.43 -1.05
C GLY A 54 -7.37 -8.01 -2.44
N PRO A 55 -8.18 -8.16 -3.50
CA PRO A 55 -7.82 -7.76 -4.86
C PRO A 55 -7.53 -6.26 -4.99
N VAL A 56 -8.37 -5.39 -4.41
CA VAL A 56 -8.19 -3.93 -4.51
C VAL A 56 -6.86 -3.50 -3.89
N TRP A 57 -6.58 -3.95 -2.66
CA TRP A 57 -5.34 -3.62 -1.98
C TRP A 57 -4.11 -4.21 -2.67
N SER A 58 -4.23 -5.42 -3.25
CA SER A 58 -3.14 -6.02 -4.03
C SER A 58 -2.79 -5.16 -5.25
N VAL A 59 -3.78 -4.72 -6.01
CA VAL A 59 -3.55 -3.83 -7.16
C VAL A 59 -2.90 -2.51 -6.71
N LEU A 60 -3.43 -1.90 -5.64
CA LEU A 60 -2.89 -0.65 -5.11
C LEU A 60 -1.43 -0.79 -4.65
N TYR A 61 -1.11 -1.81 -3.86
CA TYR A 61 0.25 -2.05 -3.37
C TYR A 61 1.24 -2.36 -4.50
N ALA A 62 0.81 -3.12 -5.51
CA ALA A 62 1.61 -3.35 -6.71
C ALA A 62 1.93 -2.04 -7.43
N MET A 63 0.92 -1.19 -7.65
CA MET A 63 1.08 0.11 -8.29
C MET A 63 1.98 1.05 -7.48
N MET A 64 1.83 1.07 -6.15
CA MET A 64 2.68 1.85 -5.25
C MET A 64 4.15 1.43 -5.36
N GLY A 65 4.45 0.13 -5.34
CA GLY A 65 5.83 -0.33 -5.43
C GLY A 65 6.45 -0.10 -6.79
N VAL A 66 5.69 -0.24 -7.88
CA VAL A 66 6.15 0.17 -9.21
C VAL A 66 6.47 1.67 -9.24
N SER A 67 5.57 2.50 -8.71
CA SER A 67 5.76 3.97 -8.63
C SER A 67 7.02 4.34 -7.85
N LEU A 68 7.24 3.72 -6.67
CA LEU A 68 8.43 3.96 -5.86
C LEU A 68 9.72 3.54 -6.60
N GLY A 69 9.70 2.37 -7.26
CA GLY A 69 10.86 1.92 -8.03
C GLY A 69 11.20 2.82 -9.20
N LEU A 70 10.19 3.40 -9.87
CA LEU A 70 10.41 4.41 -10.91
C LEU A 70 11.00 5.70 -10.33
N LEU A 71 10.51 6.15 -9.18
CA LEU A 71 10.96 7.37 -8.53
C LEU A 71 12.41 7.25 -8.01
N VAL A 72 12.76 6.10 -7.42
CA VAL A 72 14.13 5.80 -6.96
C VAL A 72 15.09 5.66 -8.15
N ARG A 73 14.65 5.11 -9.28
CA ARG A 73 15.45 5.03 -10.51
C ARG A 73 15.83 6.42 -11.01
N ASP A 74 14.86 7.33 -11.05
CA ASP A 74 15.04 8.67 -11.62
C ASP A 74 15.39 9.73 -10.55
N ARG A 75 15.91 9.30 -9.39
CA ARG A 75 16.22 10.11 -8.20
C ARG A 75 17.13 11.32 -8.41
N LYS A 76 17.81 11.41 -9.56
CA LYS A 76 18.68 12.53 -9.94
C LYS A 76 17.90 13.75 -10.45
N ARG A 77 16.59 13.63 -10.72
CA ARG A 77 15.75 14.78 -11.12
C ARG A 77 15.53 15.72 -9.94
N VAL A 78 15.51 17.02 -10.22
CA VAL A 78 15.18 18.07 -9.24
C VAL A 78 13.81 17.76 -8.62
N GLY A 79 13.69 17.85 -7.29
CA GLY A 79 12.45 17.53 -6.56
C GLY A 79 12.24 16.05 -6.19
N SER A 80 13.05 15.11 -6.71
CA SER A 80 12.87 13.67 -6.45
C SER A 80 12.98 13.31 -4.97
N ARG A 81 13.85 13.98 -4.21
CA ARG A 81 13.99 13.71 -2.77
C ARG A 81 12.71 14.02 -2.01
N LEU A 82 12.10 15.18 -2.26
CA LEU A 82 10.84 15.56 -1.61
C LEU A 82 9.73 14.59 -1.99
N ALA A 83 9.62 14.23 -3.28
CA ALA A 83 8.63 13.26 -3.75
C ALA A 83 8.81 11.89 -3.08
N ILE A 84 10.05 11.39 -2.94
CA ILE A 84 10.33 10.12 -2.26
C ILE A 84 9.95 10.22 -0.78
N THR A 85 10.32 11.30 -0.10
CA THR A 85 9.98 11.50 1.32
C THR A 85 8.47 11.53 1.54
N LEU A 86 7.73 12.28 0.74
CA LEU A 86 6.28 12.34 0.82
C LEU A 86 5.63 10.98 0.51
N PHE A 87 6.16 10.26 -0.49
CA PHE A 87 5.68 8.93 -0.84
C PHE A 87 5.90 7.93 0.31
N ILE A 88 7.10 7.91 0.91
CA ILE A 88 7.39 7.04 2.05
C ILE A 88 6.50 7.39 3.24
N PHE A 89 6.31 8.68 3.53
CA PHE A 89 5.42 9.11 4.60
C PHE A 89 3.98 8.64 4.36
N GLN A 90 3.46 8.82 3.14
CA GLN A 90 2.15 8.30 2.74
C GLN A 90 2.06 6.78 2.89
N LEU A 91 3.10 6.04 2.50
CA LEU A 91 3.14 4.58 2.61
C LEU A 91 3.17 4.11 4.07
N VAL A 92 3.93 4.78 4.94
CA VAL A 92 3.96 4.47 6.38
C VAL A 92 2.60 4.69 7.01
N LEU A 93 1.94 5.81 6.72
CA LEU A 93 0.57 6.06 7.18
C LEU A 93 -0.41 4.99 6.66
N ASN A 94 -0.25 4.60 5.40
CA ASN A 94 -1.09 3.57 4.78
C ASN A 94 -0.92 2.19 5.46
N LEU A 95 0.32 1.77 5.73
CA LEU A 95 0.59 0.51 6.42
C LEU A 95 0.19 0.55 7.90
N ALA A 96 0.30 1.72 8.56
CA ALA A 96 -0.11 1.91 9.95
C ALA A 96 -1.64 1.86 10.13
N TRP A 97 -2.41 2.14 9.08
CA TRP A 97 -3.87 2.13 9.16
C TRP A 97 -4.44 0.75 9.52
N THR A 98 -3.93 -0.32 8.91
CA THR A 98 -4.41 -1.70 9.13
C THR A 98 -4.33 -2.13 10.60
N PRO A 99 -3.17 -2.07 11.29
CA PRO A 99 -3.09 -2.39 12.72
C PRO A 99 -3.91 -1.43 13.59
N LEU A 100 -4.02 -0.16 13.23
CA LEU A 100 -4.76 0.82 14.02
C LEU A 100 -6.28 0.58 13.96
N PHE A 101 -6.80 0.27 12.77
CA PHE A 101 -8.21 0.03 12.53
C PHE A 101 -8.62 -1.38 12.97
N PHE A 102 -7.96 -2.42 12.46
CA PHE A 102 -8.35 -3.81 12.69
C PHE A 102 -7.72 -4.42 13.94
N GLY A 103 -6.52 -3.99 14.34
CA GLY A 103 -5.87 -4.48 15.57
C GLY A 103 -6.34 -3.74 16.81
N ALA A 104 -6.27 -2.40 16.80
CA ALA A 104 -6.59 -1.56 17.96
C ALA A 104 -8.06 -1.12 18.02
N HIS A 105 -8.87 -1.41 17.01
CA HIS A 105 -10.28 -0.99 16.89
C HIS A 105 -10.50 0.52 17.08
N ARG A 106 -9.48 1.34 16.79
CA ARG A 106 -9.52 2.81 16.96
C ARG A 106 -10.05 3.47 15.68
N THR A 107 -11.32 3.23 15.38
CA THR A 107 -11.98 3.75 14.16
C THR A 107 -11.86 5.28 14.01
N GLY A 108 -11.94 6.04 15.11
CA GLY A 108 -11.83 7.50 15.06
C GLY A 108 -10.45 8.06 14.73
N LEU A 109 -9.37 7.32 15.01
CA LEU A 109 -7.99 7.72 14.62
C LEU A 109 -7.64 7.21 13.21
N ALA A 110 -8.41 6.27 12.70
CA ALA A 110 -8.24 5.65 11.40
C ALA A 110 -9.24 6.20 10.35
N LEU A 111 -9.95 7.28 10.69
CA LEU A 111 -10.90 7.99 9.82
C LEU A 111 -10.25 9.17 9.10
#